data_AF-A0A286GRF6-F1
#
_entry.id   AF-A0A286GRF6-F1
#
_cell.length_a   1.000
_cell.length_b   1.000
_cell.length_c   1.000
_cell.angle_alpha   90.00
_cell.angle_beta   90.00
_cell.angle_gamma   90.00
#
_symmetry.space_group_name_H-M   'P 1'
#
loop_
_entity.id
_entity.type
_entity.pdbx_description
1 polymer ?
#
loop_
_entity_poly.entity_id
_entity_poly.type
_entity_poly.pdbx_seq_one_letter_code
_entity_poly.pdbx_strand_id
1 'polypeptide(L)'
;MTASAWRKALATTTLAVTLAAAAPAVAQQQQQQPAMPEVTWPPPADAPPRKVEIIKVQDWRTRARDMVETLSEYVRARAPNATLLMRGGASLLFRTEKDQELADLAAPPGVAANRPEPEPIGTLQRQFARAIDGVVVDGLSCGFTPELSADQVKRLHGFGVKVLTIEACPTDEAAKAARESAAKLGVLAHVGGADSLGQIPGGRLAGANPQMVQALGEAKTILFNLDNRAYASKGDWLRALSETNHDVLVIEPFFRGDKALTPQEVYALKFKKVGTPRLVLARLPMTTAYDTAWYWKATWKVGNPSFIKDVGERPGAFVVDYTNTEWRSLVGQTFSGLMDLGFDGIMLDGMDAVARMDDEAVN
;
A
#
# COMPACT_ATOMS: atom_id res chain seq x y z
N MET A 1 0.02 47.59 -42.08
CA MET A 1 0.19 47.89 -43.52
C MET A 1 1.69 47.84 -43.81
N THR A 2 2.17 46.72 -44.37
CA THR A 2 2.85 46.61 -45.71
C THR A 2 4.18 47.39 -45.78
N ALA A 3 5.33 46.91 -46.23
CA ALA A 3 5.81 45.76 -46.99
C ALA A 3 7.36 45.69 -46.76
N SER A 4 8.03 44.54 -46.77
CA SER A 4 8.78 43.99 -47.93
C SER A 4 9.55 45.04 -48.74
N ALA A 5 10.80 44.92 -49.19
CA ALA A 5 11.90 43.97 -49.16
C ALA A 5 12.99 44.58 -50.11
N TRP A 6 14.06 43.83 -50.44
CA TRP A 6 14.98 44.01 -51.59
C TRP A 6 16.19 44.94 -51.37
N ARG A 7 17.44 44.46 -51.31
CA ARG A 7 18.34 43.78 -52.30
C ARG A 7 19.28 44.76 -53.02
N LYS A 8 20.51 44.25 -53.26
CA LYS A 8 21.63 44.68 -54.13
C LYS A 8 22.76 45.39 -53.36
N ALA A 9 23.87 44.73 -53.06
CA ALA A 9 24.96 44.26 -53.94
C ALA A 9 25.78 45.42 -54.52
N LEU A 10 27.02 45.60 -54.03
CA LEU A 10 28.10 46.21 -54.78
C LEU A 10 29.46 45.69 -54.31
N ALA A 11 30.28 45.43 -55.31
CA ALA A 11 31.49 44.64 -55.31
C ALA A 11 32.71 45.42 -54.80
N THR A 12 33.47 44.75 -53.94
CA THR A 12 34.94 44.57 -53.92
C THR A 12 35.87 45.67 -54.45
N THR A 13 36.83 46.10 -53.63
CA THR A 13 38.30 45.97 -53.87
C THR A 13 39.05 46.51 -52.64
N THR A 14 39.47 45.63 -51.73
CA THR A 14 40.88 45.22 -51.45
C THR A 14 41.81 46.35 -51.01
N LEU A 15 42.10 46.41 -49.70
CA LEU A 15 43.35 46.93 -49.16
C LEU A 15 43.95 45.91 -48.19
N ALA A 16 45.27 45.76 -48.30
CA ALA A 16 46.03 44.60 -47.88
C ALA A 16 46.22 44.46 -46.37
N VAL A 17 46.25 43.18 -45.98
CA VAL A 17 46.45 42.58 -44.67
C VAL A 17 47.90 42.74 -44.20
N THR A 18 48.08 43.18 -42.96
CA THR A 18 49.15 42.70 -42.06
C THR A 18 48.53 42.46 -40.68
N LEU A 19 47.89 41.29 -40.52
CA LEU A 19 47.40 40.82 -39.22
C LEU A 19 48.54 40.10 -38.50
N ALA A 20 48.86 40.57 -37.30
CA ALA A 20 49.68 39.86 -36.34
C ALA A 20 49.04 38.49 -36.05
N ALA A 21 49.75 37.41 -36.39
CA ALA A 21 49.35 36.05 -36.05
C ALA A 21 49.58 35.81 -34.55
N ALA A 22 48.61 36.20 -33.73
CA ALA A 22 48.44 35.62 -32.41
C ALA A 22 47.87 34.21 -32.62
N ALA A 23 48.71 33.18 -32.48
CA ALA A 23 48.26 31.81 -32.48
C ALA A 23 47.29 31.62 -31.29
N PRO A 24 46.07 31.07 -31.50
CA PRO A 24 45.23 30.70 -30.38
C PRO A 24 45.92 29.54 -29.66
N ALA A 25 46.29 29.75 -28.40
CA ALA A 25 46.64 28.68 -27.49
C ALA A 25 45.38 27.84 -27.27
N VAL A 26 45.18 26.84 -28.13
CA VAL A 26 44.23 25.77 -27.88
C VAL A 26 44.81 24.96 -26.74
N ALA A 27 44.41 25.27 -25.52
CA ALA A 27 44.63 24.39 -24.39
C ALA A 27 43.87 23.09 -24.68
N GLN A 28 44.57 22.08 -25.20
CA GLN A 28 44.08 20.70 -25.21
C GLN A 28 43.99 20.27 -23.75
N GLN A 29 42.83 20.48 -23.15
CA GLN A 29 42.44 19.79 -21.93
C GLN A 29 42.26 18.32 -22.33
N GLN A 30 43.33 17.54 -22.25
CA GLN A 30 43.22 16.09 -22.28
C GLN A 30 42.20 15.71 -21.21
N GLN A 31 41.02 15.27 -21.64
CA GLN A 31 40.15 14.47 -20.80
C GLN A 31 40.95 13.22 -20.45
N GLN A 32 41.68 13.27 -19.32
CA GLN A 32 42.07 12.06 -18.64
C GLN A 32 40.77 11.40 -18.23
N GLN A 33 40.31 10.44 -19.06
CA GLN A 33 39.42 9.40 -18.56
C GLN A 33 40.10 8.86 -17.28
N PRO A 34 39.42 8.84 -16.13
CA PRO A 34 39.97 8.19 -14.96
C PRO A 34 40.29 6.76 -15.39
N ALA A 35 41.59 6.42 -15.41
CA ALA A 35 42.01 5.07 -15.70
C ALA A 35 41.32 4.19 -14.68
N MET A 36 40.45 3.28 -15.15
CA MET A 36 39.99 2.21 -14.29
C MET A 36 41.23 1.53 -13.74
N PRO A 37 41.39 1.39 -12.42
CA PRO A 37 42.55 0.74 -11.86
C PRO A 37 42.69 -0.63 -12.52
N GLU A 38 43.88 -0.93 -13.03
CA GLU A 38 44.18 -2.19 -13.69
C GLU A 38 44.02 -3.31 -12.64
N VAL A 39 42.84 -3.93 -12.59
CA VAL A 39 42.56 -4.99 -11.62
C VAL A 39 43.15 -6.27 -12.17
N THR A 40 44.28 -6.69 -11.63
CA THR A 40 44.78 -8.04 -11.86
C THR A 40 43.89 -9.05 -11.11
N TRP A 41 43.38 -10.03 -11.85
CA TRP A 41 42.66 -11.17 -11.30
C TRP A 41 43.49 -12.44 -11.51
N PRO A 42 43.75 -13.24 -10.47
CA PRO A 42 43.34 -13.05 -9.07
C PRO A 42 44.14 -11.96 -8.34
N PRO A 43 43.59 -11.36 -7.26
CA PRO A 43 44.31 -10.38 -6.46
C PRO A 43 45.57 -10.99 -5.82
N PRO A 44 46.64 -10.20 -5.64
CA PRO A 44 47.84 -10.65 -4.92
C PRO A 44 47.49 -11.15 -3.51
N ALA A 45 48.16 -12.21 -3.06
CA ALA A 45 47.91 -12.85 -1.77
C ALA A 45 48.06 -11.91 -0.56
N ASP A 46 48.81 -10.81 -0.74
CA ASP A 46 49.21 -9.89 0.32
C ASP A 46 48.37 -8.60 0.32
N ALA A 47 47.35 -8.51 -0.55
CA ALA A 47 46.51 -7.33 -0.63
C ALA A 47 45.65 -7.17 0.64
N PRO A 48 45.60 -5.97 1.26
CA PRO A 48 44.71 -5.74 2.39
C PRO A 48 43.26 -6.02 1.97
N PRO A 49 42.43 -6.59 2.85
CA PRO A 49 41.04 -6.88 2.52
C PRO A 49 40.37 -5.59 2.05
N ARG A 50 39.85 -5.61 0.82
CA ARG A 50 39.11 -4.46 0.29
C ARG A 50 37.95 -4.21 1.23
N LYS A 51 37.81 -2.96 1.70
CA LYS A 51 36.59 -2.51 2.37
C LYS A 51 35.49 -2.47 1.31
N VAL A 52 34.81 -3.59 1.12
CA VAL A 52 33.57 -3.62 0.36
C VAL A 52 32.54 -2.94 1.26
N GLU A 53 32.01 -1.80 0.82
CA GLU A 53 30.84 -1.23 1.48
C GLU A 53 29.71 -2.27 1.36
N ILE A 54 29.25 -2.75 2.50
CA ILE A 54 28.14 -3.68 2.55
C ILE A 54 26.90 -2.87 2.17
N ILE A 55 26.39 -3.07 0.95
CA ILE A 55 25.08 -2.55 0.56
C ILE A 55 24.06 -3.21 1.50
N LYS A 56 23.47 -2.42 2.38
CA LYS A 56 22.43 -2.91 3.29
C LYS A 56 21.14 -3.04 2.50
N VAL A 57 20.87 -4.24 2.03
CA VAL A 57 19.57 -4.61 1.43
C VAL A 57 18.48 -4.29 2.46
N GLN A 58 17.52 -3.46 2.07
CA GLN A 58 16.41 -3.11 2.95
C GLN A 58 15.40 -4.26 2.96
N ASP A 59 15.15 -4.82 4.14
CA ASP A 59 14.08 -5.80 4.35
C ASP A 59 12.77 -5.07 4.65
N TRP A 60 12.08 -4.69 3.58
CA TRP A 60 10.80 -3.98 3.65
C TRP A 60 9.70 -4.87 4.27
N ARG A 61 9.70 -6.17 3.96
CA ARG A 61 8.74 -7.15 4.50
C ARG A 61 8.77 -7.20 6.01
N THR A 62 9.94 -7.36 6.62
CA THR A 62 10.07 -7.38 8.09
C THR A 62 9.63 -6.05 8.69
N ARG A 63 10.01 -4.92 8.10
CA ARG A 63 9.60 -3.60 8.60
C ARG A 63 8.10 -3.35 8.50
N ALA A 64 7.43 -3.89 7.48
CA ALA A 64 5.98 -3.83 7.37
C ALA A 64 5.32 -4.66 8.48
N ARG A 65 5.83 -5.86 8.76
CA ARG A 65 5.37 -6.71 9.88
C ARG A 65 5.53 -6.00 11.22
N ASP A 66 6.71 -5.43 11.49
CA ASP A 66 7.01 -4.69 12.72
C ASP A 66 6.04 -3.52 12.93
N MET A 67 5.71 -2.78 11.86
CA MET A 67 4.79 -1.65 11.93
C MET A 67 3.36 -2.08 12.29
N VAL A 68 2.87 -3.14 11.65
CA VAL A 68 1.55 -3.72 11.93
C VAL A 68 1.50 -4.31 13.35
N GLU A 69 2.54 -5.01 13.78
CA GLU A 69 2.66 -5.55 15.14
C GLU A 69 2.65 -4.43 16.18
N THR A 70 3.41 -3.35 15.95
CA THR A 70 3.41 -2.17 16.84
C THR A 70 2.01 -1.55 16.96
N LEU A 71 1.30 -1.39 15.83
CA LEU A 71 -0.08 -0.86 15.84
C LEU A 71 -1.06 -1.83 16.51
N SER A 72 -0.84 -3.13 16.36
CA SER A 72 -1.61 -4.17 17.04
C SER A 72 -1.42 -4.10 18.55
N GLU A 73 -0.19 -4.03 19.05
CA GLU A 73 0.08 -3.88 20.48
C GLU A 73 -0.58 -2.63 21.05
N TYR A 74 -0.47 -1.51 20.34
CA TYR A 74 -1.12 -0.25 20.71
C TYR A 74 -2.64 -0.38 20.80
N VAL A 75 -3.30 -0.94 19.76
CA VAL A 75 -4.77 -1.06 19.75
C VAL A 75 -5.25 -2.05 20.81
N ARG A 76 -4.54 -3.16 21.04
CA ARG A 76 -4.91 -4.18 22.02
C ARG A 76 -4.78 -3.68 23.46
N ALA A 77 -3.76 -2.89 23.75
CA ALA A 77 -3.60 -2.25 25.06
C ALA A 77 -4.73 -1.25 25.36
N ARG A 78 -5.21 -0.55 24.33
CA ARG A 78 -6.19 0.52 24.46
C ARG A 78 -7.65 0.06 24.37
N ALA A 79 -7.94 -0.86 23.45
CA ALA A 79 -9.27 -1.38 23.14
C ALA A 79 -9.14 -2.87 22.75
N PRO A 80 -9.15 -3.80 23.71
CA PRO A 80 -8.87 -5.23 23.46
C PRO A 80 -9.75 -5.86 22.38
N ASN A 81 -10.99 -5.39 22.25
CA ASN A 81 -11.99 -5.89 21.30
C ASN A 81 -11.96 -5.17 19.95
N ALA A 82 -11.11 -4.17 19.75
CA ALA A 82 -11.04 -3.45 18.49
C ALA A 82 -10.55 -4.37 17.36
N THR A 83 -11.19 -4.30 16.20
CA THR A 83 -10.82 -5.13 15.05
C THR A 83 -9.63 -4.51 14.30
N LEU A 84 -8.58 -5.28 14.02
CA LEU A 84 -7.49 -4.85 13.15
C LEU A 84 -7.46 -5.72 11.89
N LEU A 85 -7.72 -5.09 10.74
CA LEU A 85 -7.65 -5.72 9.43
C LEU A 85 -6.43 -5.25 8.66
N MET A 86 -5.95 -6.11 7.76
CA MET A 86 -4.89 -5.79 6.80
C MET A 86 -5.42 -6.04 5.39
N ARG A 87 -5.40 -5.03 4.50
CA ARG A 87 -5.77 -5.19 3.10
C ARG A 87 -4.55 -5.19 2.18
N GLY A 88 -4.51 -6.21 1.33
CA GLY A 88 -3.35 -6.51 0.49
C GLY A 88 -2.22 -7.15 1.29
N GLY A 89 -1.13 -7.48 0.61
CA GLY A 89 0.08 -8.01 1.24
C GLY A 89 -0.14 -9.35 1.95
N ALA A 90 -1.08 -10.19 1.48
CA ALA A 90 -1.35 -11.49 2.08
C ALA A 90 -0.11 -12.41 2.11
N SER A 91 0.85 -12.17 1.21
CA SER A 91 2.16 -12.83 1.18
C SER A 91 3.00 -12.57 2.44
N LEU A 92 2.72 -11.54 3.24
CA LEU A 92 3.42 -11.28 4.51
C LEU A 92 3.05 -12.29 5.60
N LEU A 93 1.88 -12.92 5.50
CA LEU A 93 1.39 -13.92 6.45
C LEU A 93 2.07 -15.28 6.30
N PHE A 94 2.72 -15.53 5.16
CA PHE A 94 3.39 -16.78 4.87
C PHE A 94 4.86 -16.55 4.60
N ARG A 95 5.67 -17.57 4.83
CA ARG A 95 7.05 -17.58 4.34
C ARG A 95 7.03 -17.73 2.82
N THR A 96 7.71 -16.85 2.10
CA THR A 96 7.84 -16.89 0.65
C THR A 96 9.28 -17.12 0.22
N GLU A 97 9.49 -17.42 -1.06
CA GLU A 97 10.83 -17.49 -1.67
C GLU A 97 11.60 -16.19 -1.43
N LYS A 98 10.91 -15.04 -1.45
CA LYS A 98 11.51 -13.74 -1.16
C LYS A 98 12.07 -13.63 0.26
N ASP A 99 11.37 -14.19 1.26
CA ASP A 99 11.88 -14.23 2.63
C ASP A 99 13.17 -15.07 2.71
N GLN A 100 13.29 -16.13 1.91
CA GLN A 100 14.50 -16.96 1.82
C GLN A 100 15.64 -16.21 1.13
N GLU A 101 15.38 -15.56 -0.01
CA GLU A 101 16.38 -14.75 -0.73
C GLU A 101 16.96 -13.65 0.16
N LEU A 102 16.11 -12.91 0.87
CA LEU A 102 16.55 -11.85 1.78
C LEU A 102 17.39 -12.42 2.94
N ALA A 103 16.99 -13.57 3.50
CA ALA A 103 17.77 -14.23 4.55
C ALA A 103 19.14 -14.71 4.04
N ASP A 104 19.24 -15.15 2.80
CA ASP A 104 20.50 -15.57 2.18
C ASP A 104 21.40 -14.39 1.82
N LEU A 105 20.82 -13.27 1.36
CA LEU A 105 21.54 -12.01 1.12
C LEU A 105 22.06 -11.38 2.42
N ALA A 106 21.30 -11.48 3.51
CA ALA A 106 21.69 -10.96 4.82
C ALA A 106 22.74 -11.82 5.54
N ALA A 107 22.98 -13.05 5.07
CA ALA A 107 23.87 -13.98 5.73
C ALA A 107 25.36 -13.56 5.59
N PRO A 108 26.13 -13.56 6.69
CA PRO A 108 27.56 -13.29 6.60
C PRO A 108 28.27 -14.32 5.72
N PRO A 109 29.23 -13.89 4.87
CA PRO A 109 30.05 -14.81 4.08
C PRO A 109 30.72 -15.87 4.98
N GLY A 110 30.63 -17.15 4.58
CA GLY A 110 31.31 -18.26 5.28
C GLY A 110 30.56 -18.89 6.47
N VAL A 111 29.36 -18.41 6.82
CA VAL A 111 28.58 -18.92 7.98
C VAL A 111 27.43 -19.87 7.55
N ALA A 112 27.43 -20.34 6.31
CA ALA A 112 26.36 -21.18 5.77
C ALA A 112 26.19 -22.53 6.50
N ALA A 113 27.25 -23.08 7.10
CA ALA A 113 27.27 -24.46 7.59
C ALA A 113 26.46 -24.71 8.88
N ASN A 114 26.13 -23.68 9.66
CA ASN A 114 25.46 -23.82 10.98
C ASN A 114 24.12 -23.08 11.08
N ARG A 115 23.49 -22.73 9.94
CA ARG A 115 22.15 -22.12 9.98
C ARG A 115 21.08 -23.18 10.27
N PRO A 116 20.11 -22.91 11.16
CA PRO A 116 18.92 -23.73 11.26
C PRO A 116 18.29 -23.91 9.88
N GLU A 117 17.80 -25.11 9.60
CA GLU A 117 17.06 -25.36 8.36
C GLU A 117 15.88 -24.38 8.30
N PRO A 118 15.74 -23.61 7.21
CA PRO A 118 14.64 -22.67 7.07
C PRO A 118 13.30 -23.40 7.12
N GLU A 119 12.30 -22.78 7.74
CA GLU A 119 10.93 -23.31 7.64
C GLU A 119 10.52 -23.43 6.16
N PRO A 120 9.66 -24.39 5.81
CA PRO A 120 9.20 -24.54 4.43
C PRO A 120 8.47 -23.29 3.91
N ILE A 121 8.60 -23.02 2.61
CA ILE A 121 7.78 -22.02 1.92
C ILE A 121 6.29 -22.34 2.10
N GLY A 122 5.47 -21.32 2.29
CA GLY A 122 4.05 -21.44 2.63
C GLY A 122 3.76 -21.67 4.11
N THR A 123 4.80 -21.74 4.97
CA THR A 123 4.60 -21.78 6.43
C THR A 123 3.98 -20.48 6.91
N LEU A 124 2.92 -20.58 7.71
CA LEU A 124 2.25 -19.41 8.31
C LEU A 124 3.18 -18.76 9.34
N GLN A 125 3.42 -17.47 9.19
CA GLN A 125 4.17 -16.66 10.14
C GLN A 125 3.29 -16.36 11.36
N ARG A 126 3.27 -17.30 12.31
CA ARG A 126 2.32 -17.29 13.44
C ARG A 126 2.44 -16.09 14.35
N GLN A 127 3.63 -15.52 14.51
CA GLN A 127 3.83 -14.30 15.33
C GLN A 127 3.09 -13.13 14.68
N PHE A 128 3.41 -12.86 13.42
CA PHE A 128 2.75 -11.83 12.63
C PHE A 128 1.24 -12.06 12.46
N ALA A 129 0.81 -13.29 12.19
CA ALA A 129 -0.60 -13.61 12.03
C ALA A 129 -1.44 -13.36 13.31
N ARG A 130 -0.84 -13.34 14.51
CA ARG A 130 -1.54 -12.98 15.76
C ARG A 130 -1.80 -11.48 15.87
N ALA A 131 -1.09 -10.65 15.10
CA ALA A 131 -1.23 -9.20 15.16
C ALA A 131 -2.54 -8.71 14.54
N ILE A 132 -3.20 -9.50 13.69
CA ILE A 132 -4.40 -9.08 12.96
C ILE A 132 -5.58 -10.01 13.21
N ASP A 133 -6.80 -9.47 13.15
CA ASP A 133 -8.03 -10.27 13.22
C ASP A 133 -8.46 -10.79 11.85
N GLY A 134 -8.03 -10.12 10.78
CA GLY A 134 -8.37 -10.55 9.43
C GLY A 134 -7.51 -9.91 8.34
N VAL A 135 -7.48 -10.61 7.21
CA VAL A 135 -6.86 -10.15 5.97
C VAL A 135 -7.94 -9.94 4.91
N VAL A 136 -7.85 -8.82 4.20
CA VAL A 136 -8.72 -8.46 3.07
C VAL A 136 -7.91 -8.64 1.79
N VAL A 137 -8.41 -9.44 0.87
CA VAL A 137 -7.80 -9.67 -0.44
C VAL A 137 -8.70 -9.18 -1.56
N ASP A 138 -8.12 -8.56 -2.57
CA ASP A 138 -8.85 -8.12 -3.76
C ASP A 138 -8.91 -9.26 -4.78
N GLY A 139 -10.11 -9.52 -5.32
CA GLY A 139 -10.32 -10.46 -6.42
C GLY A 139 -10.01 -11.92 -6.11
N LEU A 140 -10.45 -12.44 -4.95
CA LEU A 140 -10.25 -13.86 -4.60
C LEU A 140 -10.92 -14.83 -5.59
N SER A 141 -12.05 -14.43 -6.18
CA SER A 141 -12.83 -15.23 -7.12
C SER A 141 -12.92 -14.59 -8.51
N CYS A 142 -13.12 -13.27 -8.56
CA CYS A 142 -13.30 -12.51 -9.80
C CYS A 142 -11.99 -11.86 -10.30
N GLY A 143 -10.89 -11.99 -9.55
CA GLY A 143 -9.57 -11.52 -9.97
C GLY A 143 -8.85 -12.50 -10.90
N PHE A 144 -7.80 -12.02 -11.58
CA PHE A 144 -7.03 -12.84 -12.53
C PHE A 144 -6.13 -13.87 -11.83
N THR A 145 -5.51 -13.47 -10.71
CA THR A 145 -4.66 -14.36 -9.91
C THR A 145 -4.98 -14.11 -8.44
N PRO A 146 -5.58 -15.08 -7.74
CA PRO A 146 -5.93 -14.91 -6.34
C PRO A 146 -4.67 -14.87 -5.47
N GLU A 147 -4.58 -13.89 -4.58
CA GLU A 147 -3.48 -13.77 -3.60
C GLU A 147 -3.42 -14.95 -2.61
N LEU A 148 -4.55 -15.61 -2.38
CA LEU A 148 -4.68 -16.72 -1.44
C LEU A 148 -5.30 -17.94 -2.12
N SER A 149 -4.68 -19.10 -1.92
CA SER A 149 -5.27 -20.40 -2.23
C SER A 149 -6.30 -20.83 -1.17
N ALA A 150 -7.19 -21.76 -1.52
CA ALA A 150 -8.18 -22.31 -0.58
C ALA A 150 -7.54 -22.96 0.67
N ASP A 151 -6.37 -23.59 0.52
CA ASP A 151 -5.62 -24.17 1.65
C ASP A 151 -5.04 -23.10 2.56
N GLN A 152 -4.55 -21.98 2.01
CA GLN A 152 -4.11 -20.84 2.80
C GLN A 152 -5.29 -20.19 3.55
N VAL A 153 -6.44 -20.04 2.90
CA VAL A 153 -7.67 -19.56 3.58
C VAL A 153 -8.03 -20.47 4.75
N LYS A 154 -8.07 -21.80 4.54
CA LYS A 154 -8.33 -22.77 5.60
C LYS A 154 -7.31 -22.68 6.74
N ARG A 155 -6.04 -22.49 6.42
CA ARG A 155 -4.96 -22.34 7.41
C ARG A 155 -5.12 -21.07 8.25
N LEU A 156 -5.47 -19.95 7.62
CA LEU A 156 -5.76 -18.69 8.32
C LEU A 156 -6.97 -18.84 9.25
N HIS A 157 -8.07 -19.41 8.75
CA HIS A 157 -9.26 -19.68 9.57
C HIS A 157 -8.95 -20.60 10.76
N GLY A 158 -8.14 -21.65 10.55
CA GLY A 158 -7.71 -22.55 11.62
C GLY A 158 -6.81 -21.88 12.67
N PHE A 159 -6.14 -20.78 12.31
CA PHE A 159 -5.34 -19.97 13.23
C PHE A 159 -6.14 -18.84 13.89
N GLY A 160 -7.37 -18.58 13.45
CA GLY A 160 -8.25 -17.53 13.97
C GLY A 160 -8.23 -16.22 13.18
N VAL A 161 -7.47 -16.12 12.09
CA VAL A 161 -7.45 -14.95 11.21
C VAL A 161 -8.58 -15.08 10.19
N LYS A 162 -9.49 -14.10 10.15
CA LYS A 162 -10.59 -14.07 9.18
C LYS A 162 -10.09 -13.67 7.80
N VAL A 163 -10.68 -14.27 6.77
CA VAL A 163 -10.45 -13.84 5.39
C VAL A 163 -11.68 -13.09 4.90
N LEU A 164 -11.43 -11.93 4.31
CA LEU A 164 -12.43 -11.09 3.67
C LEU A 164 -12.00 -10.82 2.23
N THR A 165 -12.95 -10.58 1.34
CA THR A 165 -12.64 -10.28 -0.06
C THR A 165 -13.49 -9.15 -0.63
N ILE A 166 -12.86 -8.38 -1.50
CA ILE A 166 -13.50 -7.40 -2.36
C ILE A 166 -13.47 -7.95 -3.79
N GLU A 167 -14.64 -8.17 -4.36
CA GLU A 167 -14.81 -8.78 -5.68
C GLU A 167 -15.38 -7.76 -6.66
N ALA A 168 -14.57 -7.36 -7.64
CA ALA A 168 -14.99 -6.58 -8.79
C ALA A 168 -15.36 -7.54 -9.93
N CYS A 169 -16.62 -7.99 -9.96
CA CYS A 169 -17.07 -9.00 -10.91
C CYS A 169 -17.64 -8.36 -12.19
N PRO A 170 -17.33 -8.93 -13.37
CA PRO A 170 -17.76 -8.36 -14.65
C PRO A 170 -19.23 -8.61 -14.99
N THR A 171 -19.86 -9.65 -14.41
CA THR A 171 -21.26 -10.01 -14.65
C THR A 171 -21.98 -10.42 -13.35
N ASP A 172 -23.30 -10.43 -13.36
CA ASP A 172 -24.13 -10.86 -12.23
C ASP A 172 -23.94 -12.36 -11.93
N GLU A 173 -23.71 -13.19 -12.95
CA GLU A 173 -23.39 -14.62 -12.78
C GLU A 173 -22.06 -14.81 -12.06
N ALA A 174 -21.02 -14.06 -12.46
CA ALA A 174 -19.74 -14.07 -11.78
C ALA A 174 -19.88 -13.58 -10.33
N ALA A 175 -20.66 -12.52 -10.12
CA ALA A 175 -20.96 -12.01 -8.78
C ALA A 175 -21.72 -13.03 -7.91
N LYS A 176 -22.65 -13.80 -8.49
CA LYS A 176 -23.34 -14.88 -7.78
C LYS A 176 -22.37 -16.01 -7.42
N ALA A 177 -21.55 -16.45 -8.38
CA ALA A 177 -20.55 -17.49 -8.17
C ALA A 177 -19.52 -17.10 -7.10
N ALA A 178 -19.06 -15.85 -7.09
CA ALA A 178 -18.15 -15.31 -6.07
C ALA A 178 -18.76 -15.36 -4.66
N ARG A 179 -20.04 -14.97 -4.51
CA ARG A 179 -20.75 -15.07 -3.22
C ARG A 179 -20.88 -16.52 -2.75
N GLU A 180 -21.20 -17.44 -3.65
CA GLU A 180 -21.30 -18.87 -3.34
C GLU A 180 -19.93 -19.47 -2.96
N SER A 181 -18.86 -19.10 -3.66
CA SER A 181 -17.49 -19.50 -3.36
C SER A 181 -17.06 -18.99 -1.99
N ALA A 182 -17.26 -17.71 -1.72
CA ALA A 182 -16.95 -17.09 -0.44
C ALA A 182 -17.70 -17.77 0.71
N ALA A 183 -19.00 -18.04 0.54
CA ALA A 183 -19.80 -18.74 1.54
C ALA A 183 -19.27 -20.16 1.84
N LYS A 184 -18.83 -20.91 0.81
CA LYS A 184 -18.23 -22.25 0.97
C LYS A 184 -16.89 -22.19 1.72
N LEU A 185 -16.10 -21.15 1.49
CA LEU A 185 -14.81 -20.95 2.14
C LEU A 185 -14.92 -20.31 3.54
N GLY A 186 -16.10 -19.80 3.92
CA GLY A 186 -16.30 -19.06 5.16
C GLY A 186 -15.70 -17.64 5.11
N VAL A 187 -15.61 -17.06 3.91
CA VAL A 187 -15.05 -15.73 3.64
C VAL A 187 -16.16 -14.68 3.64
N LEU A 188 -15.90 -13.51 4.24
CA LEU A 188 -16.79 -12.35 4.13
C LEU A 188 -16.54 -11.61 2.83
N ALA A 189 -17.52 -11.57 1.93
CA ALA A 189 -17.35 -10.99 0.61
C ALA A 189 -18.18 -9.71 0.42
N HIS A 190 -17.51 -8.66 -0.08
CA HIS A 190 -18.14 -7.52 -0.74
C HIS A 190 -18.06 -7.73 -2.24
N VAL A 191 -19.20 -7.83 -2.90
CA VAL A 191 -19.26 -8.19 -4.32
C VAL A 191 -20.04 -7.14 -5.09
N GLY A 192 -19.41 -6.54 -6.11
CA GLY A 192 -20.02 -5.55 -7.00
C GLY A 192 -19.23 -5.38 -8.30
N GLY A 193 -19.53 -4.30 -9.04
CA GLY A 193 -18.77 -3.93 -10.24
C GLY A 193 -17.48 -3.14 -9.94
N ALA A 194 -16.84 -2.60 -10.97
CA ALA A 194 -15.58 -1.85 -10.86
C ALA A 194 -15.64 -0.67 -9.86
N ASP A 195 -16.76 0.06 -9.84
CA ASP A 195 -16.95 1.24 -8.96
C ASP A 195 -17.57 0.87 -7.59
N SER A 196 -17.61 -0.41 -7.23
CA SER A 196 -18.33 -0.90 -6.04
C SER A 196 -17.77 -0.39 -4.71
N LEU A 197 -16.56 0.17 -4.70
CA LEU A 197 -15.97 0.81 -3.52
C LEU A 197 -16.42 2.26 -3.35
N GLY A 198 -16.91 2.90 -4.42
CA GLY A 198 -17.44 4.27 -4.43
C GLY A 198 -18.95 4.34 -4.21
N GLN A 199 -19.65 3.22 -4.31
CA GLN A 199 -21.10 3.15 -4.34
C GLN A 199 -21.64 2.21 -3.25
N ILE A 200 -22.72 2.61 -2.61
CA ILE A 200 -23.45 1.75 -1.68
C ILE A 200 -24.47 0.94 -2.49
N PRO A 201 -24.44 -0.40 -2.40
CA PRO A 201 -25.32 -1.24 -3.19
C PRO A 201 -26.78 -1.00 -2.80
N GLY A 202 -27.62 -0.78 -3.81
CA GLY A 202 -29.07 -0.75 -3.65
C GLY A 202 -29.68 -2.15 -3.59
N GLY A 203 -30.99 -2.22 -3.38
CA GLY A 203 -31.75 -3.47 -3.41
C GLY A 203 -31.66 -4.30 -2.12
N ARG A 204 -32.09 -5.56 -2.21
CA ARG A 204 -32.16 -6.46 -1.05
C ARG A 204 -30.81 -7.12 -0.80
N LEU A 205 -30.23 -6.88 0.38
CA LEU A 205 -29.01 -7.56 0.82
C LEU A 205 -29.26 -9.06 1.03
N ALA A 206 -28.58 -9.90 0.26
CA ALA A 206 -28.53 -11.34 0.49
C ALA A 206 -27.78 -11.62 1.80
N GLY A 207 -28.31 -12.53 2.63
CA GLY A 207 -27.71 -12.84 3.93
C GLY A 207 -27.88 -11.75 5.00
N ALA A 208 -28.79 -10.79 4.79
CA ALA A 208 -29.11 -9.78 5.80
C ALA A 208 -29.38 -10.41 7.17
N ASN A 209 -28.71 -9.88 8.19
CA ASN A 209 -28.69 -10.46 9.52
C ASN A 209 -29.32 -9.48 10.52
N PRO A 210 -30.48 -9.79 11.12
CA PRO A 210 -31.11 -8.89 12.08
C PRO A 210 -30.41 -8.90 13.45
N GLN A 211 -29.52 -9.85 13.72
CA GLN A 211 -28.88 -9.99 15.03
C GLN A 211 -27.86 -8.88 15.30
N MET A 212 -27.58 -8.62 16.57
CA MET A 212 -26.49 -7.74 16.97
C MET A 212 -25.15 -8.38 16.60
N VAL A 213 -24.19 -7.58 16.13
CA VAL A 213 -22.82 -8.02 15.83
C VAL A 213 -21.85 -7.18 16.64
N GLN A 214 -21.14 -7.83 17.56
CA GLN A 214 -20.20 -7.21 18.50
C GLN A 214 -18.75 -7.64 18.24
N ALA A 215 -18.53 -8.69 17.45
CA ALA A 215 -17.21 -9.16 17.06
C ALA A 215 -17.16 -9.61 15.59
N LEU A 216 -16.00 -9.50 14.96
CA LEU A 216 -15.81 -9.84 13.55
C LEU A 216 -16.23 -11.30 13.23
N GLY A 217 -16.05 -12.22 14.18
CA GLY A 217 -16.43 -13.63 14.02
C GLY A 217 -17.94 -13.89 13.92
N GLU A 218 -18.78 -12.93 14.32
CA GLU A 218 -20.24 -13.02 14.27
C GLU A 218 -20.83 -12.47 12.96
N ALA A 219 -20.02 -11.73 12.21
CA ALA A 219 -20.44 -11.11 10.96
C ALA A 219 -20.71 -12.16 9.88
N LYS A 220 -21.70 -11.88 9.04
CA LYS A 220 -22.07 -12.66 7.85
C LYS A 220 -21.98 -11.84 6.57
N THR A 221 -22.03 -10.51 6.69
CA THR A 221 -22.04 -9.57 5.57
C THR A 221 -21.11 -8.39 5.85
N ILE A 222 -20.40 -7.93 4.83
CA ILE A 222 -19.50 -6.78 4.92
C ILE A 222 -19.75 -5.83 3.74
N LEU A 223 -19.58 -4.54 4.00
CA LEU A 223 -19.58 -3.49 2.98
C LEU A 223 -18.30 -2.66 3.09
N PHE A 224 -17.56 -2.57 1.99
CA PHE A 224 -16.45 -1.64 1.83
C PHE A 224 -16.93 -0.42 1.04
N ASN A 225 -16.84 0.77 1.63
CA ASN A 225 -17.04 2.03 0.93
C ASN A 225 -15.82 2.94 1.16
N LEU A 226 -14.86 2.80 0.24
CA LEU A 226 -13.52 3.39 0.36
C LEU A 226 -13.33 4.63 -0.53
N ASP A 227 -14.35 4.97 -1.33
CA ASP A 227 -14.48 6.26 -2.01
C ASP A 227 -15.89 6.82 -1.74
N ASN A 228 -15.96 8.12 -1.45
CA ASN A 228 -17.21 8.84 -1.17
C ASN A 228 -17.36 10.13 -2.00
N ARG A 229 -16.52 10.33 -3.04
CA ARG A 229 -16.56 11.52 -3.90
C ARG A 229 -17.83 11.61 -4.74
N ALA A 230 -18.45 10.48 -5.06
CA ALA A 230 -19.68 10.42 -5.84
C ALA A 230 -20.90 11.00 -5.11
N TYR A 231 -20.86 11.15 -3.77
CA TYR A 231 -21.98 11.69 -3.00
C TYR A 231 -21.97 13.22 -3.00
N ALA A 232 -23.16 13.82 -3.12
CA ALA A 232 -23.33 15.28 -3.19
C ALA A 232 -22.86 15.99 -1.90
N SER A 233 -23.10 15.39 -0.74
CA SER A 233 -22.73 15.92 0.57
C SER A 233 -22.32 14.81 1.53
N LYS A 234 -21.62 15.20 2.63
CA LYS A 234 -21.30 14.26 3.73
C LYS A 234 -22.57 13.65 4.32
N GLY A 235 -23.65 14.45 4.45
CA GLY A 235 -24.93 13.98 4.97
C GLY A 235 -25.60 12.92 4.09
N ASP A 236 -25.55 13.08 2.77
CA ASP A 236 -26.13 12.09 1.85
C ASP A 236 -25.35 10.77 1.85
N TRP A 237 -24.02 10.85 1.95
CA TRP A 237 -23.16 9.69 2.10
C TRP A 237 -23.45 8.92 3.41
N LEU A 238 -23.47 9.61 4.55
CA LEU A 238 -23.77 9.00 5.84
C LEU A 238 -25.18 8.40 5.89
N ARG A 239 -26.18 9.09 5.29
CA ARG A 239 -27.54 8.57 5.16
C ARG A 239 -27.56 7.29 4.32
N ALA A 240 -26.85 7.27 3.20
CA ALA A 240 -26.79 6.06 2.38
C ALA A 240 -26.17 4.88 3.14
N LEU A 241 -25.14 5.13 3.98
CA LEU A 241 -24.53 4.08 4.83
C LEU A 241 -25.48 3.59 5.92
N SER A 242 -26.24 4.49 6.56
CA SER A 242 -27.20 4.13 7.63
C SER A 242 -28.39 3.33 7.10
N GLU A 243 -28.70 3.45 5.81
CA GLU A 243 -29.79 2.70 5.16
C GLU A 243 -29.42 1.24 4.81
N THR A 244 -28.26 0.75 5.24
CA THR A 244 -27.80 -0.62 4.96
C THR A 244 -27.90 -1.55 6.18
N ASN A 245 -27.96 -2.86 5.92
CA ASN A 245 -28.05 -3.91 6.96
C ASN A 245 -26.82 -4.83 7.00
N HIS A 246 -25.68 -4.37 6.50
CA HIS A 246 -24.42 -5.12 6.59
C HIS A 246 -23.95 -5.22 8.05
N ASP A 247 -23.35 -6.36 8.41
CA ASP A 247 -22.84 -6.62 9.77
C ASP A 247 -21.55 -5.85 10.08
N VAL A 248 -20.78 -5.53 9.05
CA VAL A 248 -19.55 -4.74 9.14
C VAL A 248 -19.56 -3.69 8.04
N LEU A 249 -19.24 -2.46 8.42
CA LEU A 249 -18.85 -1.41 7.49
C LEU A 249 -17.35 -1.16 7.59
N VAL A 250 -16.67 -1.09 6.45
CA VAL A 250 -15.31 -0.56 6.36
C VAL A 250 -15.36 0.67 5.47
N ILE A 251 -15.05 1.83 6.04
CA ILE A 251 -15.28 3.11 5.37
C ILE A 251 -14.04 3.99 5.35
N GLU A 252 -13.98 4.86 4.34
CA GLU A 252 -13.10 6.02 4.36
C GLU A 252 -13.51 6.94 5.54
N PRO A 253 -12.63 7.31 6.49
CA PRO A 253 -13.00 8.17 7.62
C PRO A 253 -13.08 9.67 7.29
N PHE A 254 -12.68 10.08 6.08
CA PHE A 254 -12.74 11.48 5.63
C PHE A 254 -13.66 11.64 4.41
N PHE A 255 -14.67 12.49 4.51
CA PHE A 255 -15.47 12.87 3.35
C PHE A 255 -14.60 13.69 2.38
N ARG A 256 -14.48 13.18 1.14
CA ARG A 256 -13.65 13.75 0.07
C ARG A 256 -12.18 14.01 0.47
N GLY A 257 -11.67 13.21 1.42
CA GLY A 257 -10.27 13.18 1.82
C GLY A 257 -9.86 14.19 2.91
N ASP A 258 -10.65 15.25 3.14
CA ASP A 258 -10.27 16.35 4.04
C ASP A 258 -11.25 16.62 5.20
N LYS A 259 -12.49 16.09 5.14
CA LYS A 259 -13.50 16.33 6.18
C LYS A 259 -13.73 15.10 7.04
N ALA A 260 -13.07 15.06 8.19
CA ALA A 260 -13.21 13.96 9.14
C ALA A 260 -14.68 13.75 9.58
N LEU A 261 -15.03 12.49 9.86
CA LEU A 261 -16.21 12.15 10.64
C LEU A 261 -16.05 12.63 12.09
N THR A 262 -17.18 12.89 12.73
CA THR A 262 -17.28 13.18 14.16
C THR A 262 -17.62 11.91 14.96
N PRO A 263 -17.36 11.87 16.28
CA PRO A 263 -17.74 10.73 17.11
C PRO A 263 -19.24 10.39 17.04
N GLN A 264 -20.11 11.41 16.93
CA GLN A 264 -21.55 11.22 16.79
C GLN A 264 -21.92 10.58 15.46
N GLU A 265 -21.26 10.97 14.36
CA GLU A 265 -21.47 10.37 13.04
C GLU A 265 -21.00 8.91 13.02
N VAL A 266 -19.83 8.60 13.60
CA VAL A 266 -19.34 7.22 13.73
C VAL A 266 -20.32 6.39 14.57
N TYR A 267 -20.76 6.90 15.72
CA TYR A 267 -21.72 6.22 16.59
C TYR A 267 -23.05 5.93 15.86
N ALA A 268 -23.59 6.89 15.12
CA ALA A 268 -24.82 6.69 14.35
C ALA A 268 -24.67 5.57 13.31
N LEU A 269 -23.49 5.41 12.71
CA LEU A 269 -23.22 4.33 11.77
C LEU A 269 -23.12 2.95 12.41
N LYS A 270 -22.97 2.83 13.74
CA LYS A 270 -22.90 1.53 14.43
C LYS A 270 -24.22 0.79 14.50
N PHE A 271 -25.30 1.35 13.97
CA PHE A 271 -26.60 0.70 13.88
C PHE A 271 -26.94 0.39 12.42
N LYS A 272 -27.43 -0.82 12.18
CA LYS A 272 -28.04 -1.22 10.91
C LYS A 272 -29.33 -0.45 10.71
N LYS A 273 -29.84 -0.39 9.48
CA LYS A 273 -31.17 0.16 9.19
C LYS A 273 -32.29 -0.47 10.03
N VAL A 274 -32.18 -1.76 10.35
CA VAL A 274 -33.12 -2.48 11.23
C VAL A 274 -32.96 -2.15 12.74
N GLY A 275 -32.01 -1.31 13.11
CA GLY A 275 -31.79 -0.81 14.47
C GLY A 275 -30.83 -1.63 15.32
N THR A 276 -30.35 -2.79 14.86
CA THR A 276 -29.40 -3.61 15.62
C THR A 276 -27.94 -3.20 15.40
N PRO A 277 -27.06 -3.36 16.41
CA PRO A 277 -25.65 -3.01 16.31
C PRO A 277 -24.89 -3.77 15.20
N ARG A 278 -23.92 -3.09 14.61
CA ARG A 278 -22.92 -3.59 13.65
C ARG A 278 -21.55 -2.97 13.94
N LEU A 279 -20.50 -3.55 13.36
CA LEU A 279 -19.16 -2.99 13.45
C LEU A 279 -18.93 -1.90 12.40
N VAL A 280 -18.23 -0.84 12.77
CA VAL A 280 -17.76 0.20 11.84
C VAL A 280 -16.25 0.35 11.97
N LEU A 281 -15.52 0.06 10.90
CA LEU A 281 -14.07 0.11 10.82
C LEU A 281 -13.62 1.26 9.92
N ALA A 282 -12.55 1.95 10.32
CA ALA A 282 -11.93 3.00 9.51
C ALA A 282 -10.83 2.43 8.61
N ARG A 283 -10.80 2.85 7.35
CA ARG A 283 -9.65 2.66 6.48
C ARG A 283 -8.50 3.58 6.91
N LEU A 284 -7.28 3.04 6.92
CA LEU A 284 -6.05 3.80 7.10
C LEU A 284 -4.97 3.33 6.12
N PRO A 285 -4.65 4.10 5.08
CA PRO A 285 -3.52 3.80 4.20
C PRO A 285 -2.18 3.79 4.97
N MET A 286 -1.43 2.69 4.89
CA MET A 286 -0.18 2.52 5.64
C MET A 286 1.08 2.75 4.79
N THR A 287 1.04 2.32 3.52
CA THR A 287 2.18 2.28 2.59
C THR A 287 1.97 3.20 1.38
N THR A 288 0.86 3.93 1.36
CA THR A 288 0.47 4.79 0.25
C THR A 288 -0.05 6.12 0.78
N ALA A 289 0.47 7.22 0.25
CA ALA A 289 -0.06 8.56 0.44
C ALA A 289 -1.03 8.93 -0.69
N TYR A 290 -2.01 9.78 -0.40
CA TYR A 290 -2.92 10.33 -1.42
C TYR A 290 -2.83 11.85 -1.46
N ASP A 291 -2.80 12.41 -2.66
CA ASP A 291 -2.77 13.87 -2.88
C ASP A 291 -4.06 14.60 -2.48
N THR A 292 -5.13 13.85 -2.29
CA THR A 292 -6.43 14.33 -1.82
C THR A 292 -6.62 14.18 -0.31
N ALA A 293 -5.66 13.60 0.41
CA ALA A 293 -5.77 13.42 1.86
C ALA A 293 -5.50 14.72 2.62
N TRP A 294 -6.13 14.87 3.79
CA TRP A 294 -6.03 16.01 4.69
C TRP A 294 -4.59 16.43 5.06
N TYR A 295 -3.64 15.48 5.08
CA TYR A 295 -2.25 15.72 5.45
C TYR A 295 -1.38 16.17 4.27
N TRP A 296 -1.89 16.05 3.04
CA TRP A 296 -1.11 16.33 1.84
C TRP A 296 -0.79 17.83 1.77
N LYS A 297 0.46 18.15 1.44
CA LYS A 297 0.91 19.54 1.26
C LYS A 297 1.16 19.79 -0.21
N ALA A 298 0.79 20.98 -0.71
CA ALA A 298 0.95 21.33 -2.13
C ALA A 298 2.41 21.25 -2.65
N THR A 299 3.40 21.30 -1.75
CA THR A 299 4.83 21.18 -2.10
C THR A 299 5.32 19.73 -2.21
N TRP A 300 4.47 18.77 -1.85
CA TRP A 300 4.80 17.35 -1.87
C TRP A 300 4.81 16.79 -3.30
N LYS A 301 5.82 15.99 -3.60
CA LYS A 301 6.06 15.31 -4.87
C LYS A 301 7.02 14.13 -4.64
N VAL A 302 7.21 13.29 -5.64
CA VAL A 302 8.22 12.22 -5.57
C VAL A 302 9.59 12.81 -5.19
N GLY A 303 10.22 12.23 -4.17
CA GLY A 303 11.48 12.67 -3.58
C GLY A 303 11.37 13.82 -2.55
N ASN A 304 10.19 14.45 -2.38
CA ASN A 304 9.99 15.51 -1.40
C ASN A 304 8.57 15.49 -0.79
N PRO A 305 8.39 15.16 0.49
CA PRO A 305 9.39 14.74 1.46
C PRO A 305 10.05 13.43 1.06
N SER A 306 11.19 13.11 1.69
CA SER A 306 12.03 11.95 1.32
C SER A 306 11.33 10.60 1.43
N PHE A 307 10.21 10.54 2.16
CA PHE A 307 9.37 9.36 2.26
C PHE A 307 8.47 9.13 1.04
N ILE A 308 8.21 10.12 0.17
CA ILE A 308 7.47 9.89 -1.07
C ILE A 308 8.43 9.31 -2.11
N LYS A 309 8.31 8.01 -2.39
CA LYS A 309 9.29 7.26 -3.20
C LYS A 309 8.90 7.18 -4.66
N ASP A 310 7.64 6.95 -4.96
CA ASP A 310 7.18 6.79 -6.34
C ASP A 310 5.69 7.12 -6.49
N VAL A 311 5.22 7.19 -7.73
CA VAL A 311 3.80 7.26 -8.09
C VAL A 311 3.17 5.87 -7.93
N GLY A 312 2.01 5.82 -7.27
CA GLY A 312 1.21 4.61 -7.10
C GLY A 312 0.45 4.23 -8.37
N GLU A 313 -0.17 3.06 -8.35
CA GLU A 313 -0.92 2.54 -9.50
C GLU A 313 -2.20 3.34 -9.80
N ARG A 314 -2.78 3.95 -8.76
CA ARG A 314 -3.98 4.79 -8.90
C ARG A 314 -3.61 6.26 -9.05
N PRO A 315 -4.34 7.03 -9.87
CA PRO A 315 -4.17 8.47 -9.94
C PRO A 315 -4.21 9.13 -8.55
N GLY A 316 -3.23 9.98 -8.27
CA GLY A 316 -3.09 10.69 -7.00
C GLY A 316 -2.58 9.84 -5.82
N ALA A 317 -2.29 8.56 -6.03
CA ALA A 317 -1.62 7.71 -5.05
C ALA A 317 -0.10 7.80 -5.19
N PHE A 318 0.62 7.72 -4.08
CA PHE A 318 2.08 7.74 -4.03
C PHE A 318 2.59 6.64 -3.09
N VAL A 319 3.54 5.84 -3.55
CA VAL A 319 4.23 4.85 -2.71
C VAL A 319 5.12 5.60 -1.73
N VAL A 320 5.06 5.22 -0.45
CA VAL A 320 5.89 5.83 0.58
C VAL A 320 6.81 4.83 1.25
N ASP A 321 7.99 5.30 1.64
CA ASP A 321 8.81 4.64 2.64
C ASP A 321 8.11 4.73 3.99
N TYR A 322 7.33 3.68 4.27
CA TYR A 322 6.53 3.57 5.49
C TYR A 322 7.37 3.42 6.76
N THR A 323 8.69 3.33 6.62
CA THR A 323 9.63 3.18 7.72
C THR A 323 10.18 4.54 8.17
N ASN A 324 10.00 5.57 7.35
CA ASN A 324 10.35 6.94 7.64
C ASN A 324 9.62 7.46 8.89
N THR A 325 10.35 8.12 9.79
CA THR A 325 9.82 8.60 11.07
C THR A 325 8.68 9.61 10.94
N GLU A 326 8.74 10.52 9.95
CA GLU A 326 7.68 11.51 9.74
C GLU A 326 6.38 10.84 9.30
N TRP A 327 6.49 9.91 8.35
CA TRP A 327 5.34 9.13 7.89
C TRP A 327 4.76 8.24 9.01
N ARG A 328 5.61 7.53 9.76
CA ARG A 328 5.18 6.73 10.91
C ARG A 328 4.47 7.57 11.96
N SER A 329 4.95 8.78 12.23
CA SER A 329 4.30 9.72 13.14
C SER A 329 2.91 10.11 12.64
N LEU A 330 2.79 10.42 11.35
CA LEU A 330 1.50 10.74 10.73
C LEU A 330 0.51 9.56 10.82
N VAL A 331 0.94 8.36 10.47
CA VAL A 331 0.10 7.15 10.56
C VAL A 331 -0.30 6.87 12.00
N GLY A 332 0.64 6.94 12.95
CA GLY A 332 0.37 6.69 14.37
C GLY A 332 -0.61 7.70 15.00
N GLN A 333 -0.44 8.99 14.69
CA GLN A 333 -1.38 10.04 15.13
C GLN A 333 -2.77 9.82 14.53
N THR A 334 -2.83 9.49 13.24
CA THR A 334 -4.10 9.20 12.55
C THR A 334 -4.77 7.98 13.17
N PHE A 335 -4.03 6.90 13.40
CA PHE A 335 -4.53 5.68 14.01
C PHE A 335 -5.15 5.97 15.39
N SER A 336 -4.45 6.69 16.27
CA SER A 336 -5.01 7.10 17.57
C SER A 336 -6.26 7.95 17.41
N GLY A 337 -6.24 8.94 16.51
CA GLY A 337 -7.39 9.82 16.28
C GLY A 337 -8.62 9.08 15.78
N LEU A 338 -8.46 8.07 14.91
CA LEU A 338 -9.56 7.21 14.47
C LEU A 338 -10.14 6.39 15.64
N MET A 339 -9.30 5.92 16.56
CA MET A 339 -9.81 5.29 17.78
C MET A 339 -10.57 6.28 18.68
N ASP A 340 -10.09 7.52 18.80
CA ASP A 340 -10.76 8.59 19.56
C ASP A 340 -12.14 8.95 18.99
N LEU A 341 -12.33 8.82 17.67
CA LEU A 341 -13.64 8.97 17.01
C LEU A 341 -14.60 7.81 17.32
N GLY A 342 -14.12 6.74 17.93
CA GLY A 342 -14.95 5.63 18.39
C GLY A 342 -15.22 4.57 17.33
N PHE A 343 -14.39 4.43 16.29
CA PHE A 343 -14.46 3.27 15.38
C PHE A 343 -14.25 1.95 16.16
N ASP A 344 -14.91 0.88 15.73
CA ASP A 344 -14.77 -0.47 16.33
C ASP A 344 -13.47 -1.17 15.90
N GLY A 345 -12.69 -0.52 15.04
CA GLY A 345 -11.43 -1.03 14.56
C GLY A 345 -10.93 -0.31 13.31
N ILE A 346 -9.80 -0.76 12.78
CA ILE A 346 -9.08 -0.12 11.69
C ILE A 346 -8.66 -1.18 10.67
N MET A 347 -8.77 -0.84 9.39
CA MET A 347 -8.18 -1.60 8.29
C MET A 347 -6.95 -0.86 7.77
N LEU A 348 -5.77 -1.46 7.93
CA LEU A 348 -4.52 -1.00 7.33
C LEU A 348 -4.55 -1.32 5.83
N ASP A 349 -4.49 -0.30 4.98
CA ASP A 349 -4.70 -0.42 3.53
C ASP A 349 -3.42 -0.15 2.73
N GLY A 350 -3.36 -0.72 1.53
CA GLY A 350 -2.28 -0.51 0.56
C GLY A 350 -1.09 -1.46 0.71
N MET A 351 -1.21 -2.53 1.50
CA MET A 351 -0.07 -3.38 1.86
C MET A 351 0.62 -4.06 0.65
N ASP A 352 -0.01 -4.09 -0.51
CA ASP A 352 0.59 -4.58 -1.77
C ASP A 352 1.83 -3.77 -2.19
N ALA A 353 1.90 -2.50 -1.80
CA ALA A 353 3.07 -1.66 -2.07
C ALA A 353 4.36 -2.19 -1.41
N VAL A 354 4.26 -3.08 -0.40
CA VAL A 354 5.43 -3.74 0.19
C VAL A 354 6.15 -4.58 -0.86
N ALA A 355 5.41 -5.35 -1.67
CA ALA A 355 6.01 -6.18 -2.71
C ALA A 355 6.75 -5.34 -3.77
N ARG A 356 6.18 -4.18 -4.14
CA ARG A 356 6.84 -3.25 -5.07
C ARG A 356 8.15 -2.69 -4.52
N MET A 357 8.18 -2.36 -3.24
CA MET A 357 9.41 -1.86 -2.59
C MET A 357 10.49 -2.94 -2.49
N ASP A 358 10.10 -4.21 -2.39
CA ASP A 358 11.04 -5.34 -2.44
C ASP A 358 11.71 -5.46 -3.81
N ASP A 359 10.96 -5.24 -4.90
CA ASP A 359 11.50 -5.33 -6.27
C ASP A 359 12.47 -4.18 -6.59
N GLU A 360 12.22 -2.99 -6.04
CA GLU A 360 13.11 -1.83 -6.17
C GLU A 360 14.39 -1.96 -5.32
N ALA A 361 14.38 -2.75 -4.25
CA ALA A 361 15.55 -2.92 -3.37
C ALA A 361 16.60 -3.93 -3.89
N VAL A 362 16.25 -4.72 -4.92
CA VAL A 362 17.10 -5.76 -5.51
C VAL A 362 17.71 -5.34 -6.85
N ASN A 363 17.21 -4.27 -7.47
CA ASN A 363 17.79 -3.64 -8.66
C ASN A 363 18.71 -2.47 -8.28
#